data_AF-A0A0S8EP22-F1
#
_entry.id   AF-A0A0S8EP22-F1
#
_cell.length_a   1.000
_cell.length_b   1.000
_cell.length_c   1.000
_cell.angle_alpha   90.00
_cell.angle_beta   90.00
_cell.angle_gamma   90.00
#
_symmetry.space_group_name_H-M   'P 1'
#
loop_
_entity.id
_entity.type
_entity.pdbx_description
1 polymer ?
#
loop_
_entity_poly.entity_id
_entity_poly.type
_entity_poly.pdbx_seq_one_letter_code
_entity_poly.pdbx_strand_id
1 'polypeptide(L)'
;VRGNLEIKGVEGPANEIRAAFCRCGASKYKPFCDGSHDKLPFKDSGKGKPGNIDESLSSGQLKINPVIDGPVMINGPVEIYGADGELLLRGERAALCRCGASANKPFCDGSHMGIGFKSDSN
;
A
#
# COMPACT_ATOMS: atom_id res chain seq x y z
N VAL A 1 -8.01 -1.33 2.07
CA VAL A 1 -8.26 0.08 2.44
C VAL A 1 -9.77 0.32 2.40
N ARG A 2 -10.34 0.99 3.39
CA ARG A 2 -11.74 1.47 3.36
C ARG A 2 -11.72 3.01 3.28
N GLY A 3 -12.59 3.59 2.44
CA GLY A 3 -12.66 5.03 2.15
C GLY A 3 -12.96 5.33 0.68
N ASN A 4 -13.38 6.57 0.37
CA ASN A 4 -13.61 7.04 -0.99
C ASN A 4 -12.25 7.22 -1.70
N LEU A 5 -11.85 6.20 -2.46
CA LEU A 5 -10.53 6.09 -3.07
C LEU A 5 -10.63 6.36 -4.57
N GLU A 6 -10.27 7.56 -5.02
CA GLU A 6 -10.17 7.82 -6.46
C GLU A 6 -8.80 7.33 -6.96
N ILE A 7 -8.78 6.14 -7.58
CA ILE A 7 -7.60 5.62 -8.30
C ILE A 7 -7.82 5.90 -9.78
N LYS A 8 -6.96 6.71 -10.40
CA LYS A 8 -7.00 6.91 -11.86
C LYS A 8 -6.86 5.57 -12.59
N GLY A 9 -7.86 5.20 -13.39
CA GLY A 9 -7.84 4.02 -14.27
C GLY A 9 -8.43 2.72 -13.71
N VAL A 10 -9.17 2.75 -12.61
CA VAL A 10 -9.88 1.57 -12.07
C VAL A 10 -11.39 1.85 -12.00
N GLU A 11 -12.19 1.10 -12.75
CA GLU A 11 -13.66 1.16 -12.71
C GLU A 11 -14.22 0.07 -11.80
N GLY A 12 -15.04 0.45 -10.81
CA GLY A 12 -15.71 -0.43 -9.85
C GLY A 12 -16.78 0.33 -9.05
N PRO A 13 -17.70 -0.34 -8.34
CA PRO A 13 -18.79 0.34 -7.64
C PRO A 13 -18.25 1.36 -6.62
N ALA A 14 -18.75 2.59 -6.70
CA ALA A 14 -18.23 3.80 -6.06
C ALA A 14 -18.10 3.76 -4.52
N ASN A 15 -18.60 2.71 -3.87
CA ASN A 15 -18.75 2.64 -2.41
C ASN A 15 -17.81 1.64 -1.74
N GLU A 16 -17.01 0.88 -2.50
CA GLU A 16 -16.05 -0.07 -1.91
C GLU A 16 -14.86 -0.41 -2.83
N ILE A 17 -14.02 0.59 -3.13
CA ILE A 17 -12.77 0.35 -3.87
C ILE A 17 -11.75 -0.29 -2.93
N ARG A 18 -11.70 -1.63 -2.92
CA ARG A 18 -10.69 -2.41 -2.19
C ARG A 18 -9.46 -2.60 -3.09
N ALA A 19 -8.36 -1.93 -2.74
CA ALA A 19 -7.05 -2.22 -3.31
C ALA A 19 -6.31 -3.29 -2.48
N ALA A 20 -5.77 -4.31 -3.15
CA ALA A 20 -4.87 -5.29 -2.56
C ALA A 20 -3.41 -4.88 -2.79
N PHE A 21 -2.57 -4.93 -1.75
CA PHE A 21 -1.16 -4.51 -1.85
C PHE A 21 -0.21 -5.70 -2.02
N CYS A 22 0.80 -5.50 -2.86
CA CYS A 22 1.83 -6.49 -3.14
C CYS A 22 2.79 -6.61 -1.94
N ARG A 23 2.83 -7.80 -1.33
CA ARG A 23 3.78 -8.13 -0.26
C ARG A 23 4.93 -9.04 -0.70
N CYS A 24 4.80 -9.73 -1.84
CA CYS A 24 5.87 -10.59 -2.36
C CYS A 24 7.04 -9.82 -2.98
N GLY A 25 6.83 -8.56 -3.38
CA GLY A 25 7.86 -7.74 -4.04
C GLY A 25 8.00 -8.01 -5.55
N ALA A 26 7.14 -8.82 -6.17
CA ALA A 26 7.26 -9.19 -7.58
C ALA A 26 6.27 -8.50 -8.53
N SER A 27 5.20 -7.89 -8.01
CA SER A 27 4.18 -7.23 -8.85
C SER A 27 4.78 -6.21 -9.83
N LYS A 28 4.22 -6.10 -11.03
CA LYS A 28 4.59 -5.06 -11.99
C LYS A 28 3.85 -3.74 -11.72
N TYR A 29 2.72 -3.81 -11.00
CA TYR A 29 1.86 -2.67 -10.67
C TYR A 29 1.97 -2.26 -9.20
N LYS A 30 3.16 -2.43 -8.60
CA LYS A 30 3.38 -2.04 -7.20
C LYS A 30 2.99 -0.57 -6.99
N PRO A 31 2.31 -0.25 -5.88
CA PRO A 31 2.17 -1.03 -4.66
C PRO A 31 1.08 -2.11 -4.72
N PHE A 32 0.32 -2.21 -5.81
CA PHE A 32 -0.82 -3.12 -5.93
C PHE A 32 -0.40 -4.55 -6.26
N CYS A 33 -1.21 -5.52 -5.85
CA CYS A 33 -1.06 -6.93 -6.20
C CYS A 33 -1.63 -7.19 -7.59
N ASP A 34 -0.93 -7.97 -8.39
CA ASP A 34 -1.30 -8.35 -9.76
C ASP A 34 -1.25 -9.87 -10.01
N GLY A 35 -1.17 -10.66 -8.94
CA GLY A 35 -1.05 -12.12 -9.02
C GLY A 35 0.36 -12.65 -9.35
N SER A 36 1.38 -11.79 -9.53
CA SER A 36 2.75 -12.25 -9.86
C SER A 36 3.37 -13.22 -8.83
N HIS A 37 2.79 -13.33 -7.63
CA HIS A 37 3.27 -14.23 -6.58
C HIS A 37 2.97 -15.72 -6.86
N ASP A 38 2.03 -16.06 -7.75
CA ASP A 38 1.65 -17.45 -8.07
C ASP A 38 2.83 -18.26 -8.64
N LYS A 39 3.80 -17.57 -9.24
CA LYS A 39 4.98 -18.16 -9.86
C LYS A 39 6.20 -18.20 -8.93
N LEU A 40 6.02 -17.83 -7.66
CA LEU A 40 7.10 -17.70 -6.69
C LEU A 40 6.85 -18.59 -5.47
N PRO A 41 7.90 -19.05 -4.77
CA PRO A 41 7.76 -19.72 -3.49
C PRO A 41 7.43 -18.73 -2.36
N PHE A 42 6.45 -17.85 -2.59
CA PHE A 42 6.00 -16.84 -1.64
C PHE A 42 5.00 -17.47 -0.66
N LYS A 43 5.34 -17.44 0.63
CA LYS A 43 4.43 -17.82 1.72
C LYS A 43 4.19 -16.59 2.57
N ASP A 44 2.93 -16.21 2.72
CA ASP A 44 2.50 -15.09 3.55
C ASP A 44 1.48 -15.59 4.56
N SER A 45 1.70 -15.24 5.83
CA SER A 45 0.74 -15.52 6.90
C SER A 45 -0.47 -14.58 6.85
N GLY A 46 -0.45 -13.58 5.98
CA GLY A 46 -1.47 -12.53 5.89
C GLY A 46 -1.33 -11.45 6.96
N LYS A 47 -0.48 -11.70 7.98
CA LYS A 47 -0.22 -10.80 9.09
C LYS A 47 0.75 -9.70 8.68
N GLY A 48 0.40 -8.45 8.93
CA GLY A 48 1.33 -7.33 8.78
C GLY A 48 1.96 -6.93 10.12
N LYS A 49 2.94 -6.04 10.07
CA LYS A 49 3.42 -5.36 11.27
C LYS A 49 2.45 -4.22 11.60
N PRO A 50 1.85 -4.19 12.80
CA PRO A 50 1.01 -3.06 13.20
C PRO A 50 1.83 -1.75 13.23
N GLY A 51 1.22 -0.70 12.71
CA GLY A 51 1.65 0.69 12.78
C GLY A 51 0.80 1.47 13.78
N ASN A 52 0.73 2.79 13.60
CA ASN A 52 -0.07 3.66 14.48
C ASN A 52 -1.57 3.52 14.16
N ILE A 53 -2.39 3.48 15.20
CA ILE A 53 -3.85 3.43 15.11
C ILE A 53 -4.38 4.68 15.83
N ASP A 54 -4.86 5.64 15.07
CA ASP A 54 -5.48 6.84 15.60
C ASP A 54 -7.01 6.72 15.54
N GLU A 55 -7.64 6.52 16.70
CA GLU A 55 -9.09 6.32 16.82
C GLU A 55 -9.91 7.59 16.57
N SER A 56 -9.28 8.77 16.53
CA SER A 56 -9.97 10.06 16.37
C SER A 56 -10.23 10.44 14.92
N LEU A 57 -9.79 9.62 13.97
CA LEU A 57 -9.88 9.90 12.55
C LEU A 57 -11.32 9.89 12.03
N SER A 58 -11.69 11.00 11.39
CA SER A 58 -12.96 11.18 10.70
C SER A 58 -12.85 10.84 9.21
N SER A 59 -13.98 10.63 8.54
CA SER A 59 -14.00 10.33 7.10
C SER A 59 -13.56 11.52 6.25
N GLY A 60 -12.80 11.28 5.18
CA GLY A 60 -12.28 12.32 4.30
C GLY A 60 -11.72 11.77 2.98
N GLN A 61 -11.32 12.67 2.08
CA GLN A 61 -10.74 12.30 0.79
C GLN A 61 -9.30 11.77 0.96
N LEU A 62 -8.99 10.70 0.22
CA LEU A 62 -7.63 10.17 0.12
C LEU A 62 -6.92 10.72 -1.12
N LYS A 63 -5.73 11.29 -0.93
CA LYS A 63 -4.80 11.70 -1.99
C LYS A 63 -3.66 10.70 -2.09
N ILE A 64 -3.54 10.05 -3.25
CA ILE A 64 -2.51 9.04 -3.52
C ILE A 64 -1.53 9.60 -4.54
N ASN A 65 -0.26 9.74 -4.17
CA ASN A 65 0.77 10.30 -5.06
C ASN A 65 2.04 9.44 -5.01
N PRO A 66 2.55 8.94 -6.15
CA PRO A 66 3.89 8.35 -6.20
C PRO A 66 4.96 9.43 -5.99
N VAL A 67 5.96 9.12 -5.18
CA VAL A 67 7.17 9.95 -5.02
C VAL A 67 8.23 9.44 -6.00
N ILE A 68 8.88 10.35 -6.73
CA ILE A 68 10.00 10.03 -7.63
C ILE A 68 11.05 9.24 -6.87
N ASP A 69 11.51 8.13 -7.45
CA ASP A 69 12.48 7.19 -6.83
C ASP A 69 12.06 6.66 -5.45
N GLY A 70 10.77 6.79 -5.10
CA GLY A 70 10.29 6.65 -3.73
C GLY A 70 8.98 5.87 -3.60
N PRO A 71 8.38 5.87 -2.39
CA PRO A 71 7.13 5.16 -2.12
C PRO A 71 5.93 5.82 -2.78
N VAL A 72 4.78 5.13 -2.72
CA VAL A 72 3.48 5.77 -2.94
C VAL A 72 2.98 6.35 -1.62
N MET A 73 2.69 7.64 -1.61
CA MET A 73 2.18 8.36 -0.45
C MET A 73 0.66 8.43 -0.49
N ILE A 74 0.02 7.98 0.58
CA ILE A 74 -1.40 8.21 0.86
C ILE A 74 -1.46 9.34 1.89
N ASN A 75 -2.29 10.35 1.62
CA ASN A 75 -2.58 11.45 2.53
C ASN A 75 -4.11 11.60 2.69
N GLY A 76 -4.57 11.78 3.91
CA GLY A 76 -5.98 11.69 4.30
C GLY A 76 -6.26 10.47 5.18
N PRO A 77 -7.47 10.38 5.76
CA PRO A 77 -7.83 9.35 6.73
C PRO A 77 -7.90 7.97 6.07
N VAL A 78 -6.90 7.13 6.36
CA VAL A 78 -6.72 5.81 5.75
C VAL A 78 -6.69 4.71 6.80
N GLU A 79 -7.38 3.61 6.51
CA GLU A 79 -7.25 2.34 7.22
C GLU A 79 -6.60 1.28 6.32
N ILE A 80 -5.61 0.57 6.86
CA ILE A 80 -4.93 -0.53 6.19
C ILE A 80 -5.07 -1.78 7.05
N TYR A 81 -5.56 -2.85 6.44
CA TYR A 81 -5.81 -4.13 7.10
C TYR A 81 -4.87 -5.20 6.54
N GLY A 82 -4.52 -6.16 7.39
CA GLY A 82 -3.87 -7.40 7.00
C GLY A 82 -4.83 -8.29 6.21
N ALA A 83 -4.28 -9.30 5.53
CA ALA A 83 -5.11 -10.27 4.81
C ALA A 83 -5.91 -11.16 5.78
N ASP A 84 -5.48 -11.24 7.03
CA ASP A 84 -6.19 -11.88 8.14
C ASP A 84 -7.30 -10.99 8.76
N GLY A 85 -7.44 -9.75 8.28
CA GLY A 85 -8.44 -8.80 8.77
C GLY A 85 -7.98 -7.94 9.95
N GLU A 86 -6.75 -8.10 10.44
CA GLU A 86 -6.20 -7.26 11.52
C GLU A 86 -6.01 -5.82 11.04
N LEU A 87 -6.39 -4.82 11.85
CA LEU A 87 -6.10 -3.41 11.56
C LEU A 87 -4.60 -3.16 11.75
N LEU A 88 -3.90 -2.87 10.66
CA LEU A 88 -2.47 -2.60 10.68
C LEU A 88 -2.15 -1.12 10.82
N LEU A 89 -2.94 -0.23 10.23
CA LEU A 89 -2.73 1.21 10.33
C LEU A 89 -4.08 1.93 10.27
N ARG A 90 -4.27 2.92 11.13
CA ARG A 90 -5.30 3.95 10.99
C ARG A 90 -4.61 5.30 11.19
N GLY A 91 -4.55 6.13 10.15
CA GLY A 91 -3.74 7.35 10.16
C GLY A 91 -4.15 8.36 9.08
N GLU A 92 -3.58 9.57 9.13
CA GLU A 92 -3.69 10.58 8.06
C GLU A 92 -2.70 10.35 6.91
N ARG A 93 -1.69 9.50 7.11
CA ARG A 93 -0.60 9.31 6.15
C ARG A 93 -0.10 7.88 6.16
N ALA A 94 0.16 7.34 4.97
CA ALA A 94 0.84 6.07 4.80
C ALA A 94 1.84 6.14 3.63
N ALA A 95 2.99 5.49 3.79
CA ALA A 95 3.96 5.31 2.72
C ALA A 95 3.98 3.83 2.32
N LEU A 96 3.60 3.52 1.08
CA LEU A 96 3.55 2.16 0.57
C LEU A 96 4.78 1.84 -0.27
N CYS A 97 5.36 0.67 -0.03
CA CYS A 97 6.49 0.19 -0.78
C CYS A 97 6.08 -0.09 -2.22
N ARG A 98 6.77 0.55 -3.17
CA ARG A 98 6.70 0.18 -4.59
C ARG A 98 8.01 -0.33 -5.20
N CYS A 99 9.12 -0.24 -4.47
CA CYS A 99 10.41 -0.73 -4.95
C CYS A 99 10.57 -2.25 -4.84
N GLY A 100 9.77 -2.92 -4.02
CA GLY A 100 9.83 -4.38 -3.81
C GLY A 100 10.87 -4.86 -2.78
N ALA A 101 11.73 -3.98 -2.25
CA ALA A 101 12.79 -4.38 -1.33
C ALA A 101 12.48 -4.21 0.17
N SER A 102 11.40 -3.52 0.54
CA SER A 102 11.10 -3.29 1.96
C SER A 102 10.96 -4.59 2.76
N ALA A 103 11.49 -4.63 3.97
CA ALA A 103 11.24 -5.70 4.95
C ALA A 103 9.89 -5.53 5.66
N ASN A 104 9.28 -4.34 5.59
CA ASN A 104 8.02 -3.99 6.27
C ASN A 104 6.80 -3.91 5.31
N LYS A 105 6.79 -4.70 4.24
CA LYS A 105 5.72 -4.66 3.24
C LYS A 105 4.34 -4.93 3.87
N PRO A 106 3.30 -4.18 3.48
CA PRO A 106 3.24 -3.31 2.29
C PRO A 106 3.80 -1.90 2.49
N PHE A 107 4.26 -1.55 3.70
CA PHE A 107 4.79 -0.23 4.01
C PHE A 107 6.21 -0.03 3.48
N CYS A 108 6.58 1.22 3.25
CA CYS A 108 7.95 1.63 2.96
C CYS A 108 8.76 1.78 4.26
N ASP A 109 10.00 1.32 4.25
CA ASP A 109 10.98 1.42 5.34
C ASP A 109 12.29 2.11 4.91
N GLY A 110 12.30 2.73 3.73
CA GLY A 110 13.48 3.40 3.18
C GLY A 110 14.41 2.50 2.35
N SER A 111 14.16 1.19 2.21
CA SER A 111 15.03 0.31 1.41
C SER A 111 15.22 0.75 -0.05
N HIS A 112 14.28 1.53 -0.60
CA HIS A 112 14.38 2.09 -1.95
C HIS A 112 15.64 2.95 -2.16
N MET A 113 16.10 3.67 -1.13
CA MET A 113 17.34 4.46 -1.19
C MET A 113 18.57 3.54 -1.31
N GLY A 114 18.61 2.49 -0.50
CA GLY A 114 19.74 1.56 -0.45
C GLY A 114 19.92 0.73 -1.72
N ILE A 115 18.82 0.42 -2.42
CA ILE A 115 18.88 -0.33 -3.69
C ILE A 115 18.97 0.57 -4.94
N GLY A 116 19.00 1.90 -4.76
CA GLY A 116 19.02 2.84 -5.88
C GLY A 116 17.77 2.74 -6.78
N PHE A 117 16.59 2.54 -6.20
CA PHE A 117 15.34 2.43 -6.95
C PHE A 117 15.10 3.67 -7.81
N LYS A 118 14.77 3.46 -9.09
CA LYS A 118 14.47 4.52 -10.05
C LYS A 118 13.06 4.40 -10.58
N SER A 119 12.32 5.51 -10.52
CA SER A 119 10.94 5.56 -10.98
C SER A 119 10.46 7.00 -11.16
N ASP A 120 9.60 7.22 -12.14
CA ASP A 120 8.90 8.47 -12.36
C ASP A 120 7.69 8.63 -11.42
N SER A 121 7.07 9.81 -11.50
CA SER A 121 5.91 10.22 -10.69
C SER A 121 4.56 9.96 -11.38
N ASN A 122 4.52 9.17 -12.45
CA ASN A 122 3.33 9.02 -13.27
C ASN A 122 2.53 7.75 -12.95
#